data_AF-A0A7C3HHC8-F1
#
_entry.id   AF-A0A7C3HHC8-F1
#
_cell.length_a   1.000
_cell.length_b   1.000
_cell.length_c   1.000
_cell.angle_alpha   90.00
_cell.angle_beta   90.00
_cell.angle_gamma   90.00
#
_symmetry.space_group_name_H-M   'P 1'
#
loop_
_entity.id
_entity.type
_entity.pdbx_description
1 polymer ?
#
loop_
_entity_poly.entity_id
_entity_poly.type
_entity_poly.pdbx_seq_one_letter_code
_entity_poly.pdbx_strand_id
1 'polypeptide(L)'
;MSNCKLRWVIFVILLVSPVFAQAADPGISALSVSTNPNGGQTYTLSLQILFLMTIITLLPAGLMMLTAFTRIVIVLSILRQAIGLMQAPSSQVLIGLSLFLT
;
A
#
# COMPACT_ATOMS: atom_id res chain seq x y z
N MET A 1 -18.17 -23.13 -17.91
CA MET A 1 -19.20 -22.30 -17.23
C MET A 1 -18.74 -21.66 -15.90
N SER A 2 -17.55 -21.99 -15.35
CA SER A 2 -17.05 -21.48 -14.07
C SER A 2 -16.52 -20.02 -14.12
N ASN A 3 -15.87 -19.64 -15.22
CA ASN A 3 -15.20 -18.33 -15.35
C ASN A 3 -16.18 -17.14 -15.43
N CYS A 4 -17.43 -17.38 -15.82
CA CYS A 4 -18.46 -16.34 -15.85
C CYS A 4 -18.96 -16.03 -14.42
N LYS A 5 -19.12 -17.05 -13.57
CA LYS A 5 -19.48 -16.88 -12.15
C LYS A 5 -18.37 -16.18 -11.38
N LEU A 6 -17.11 -16.53 -11.61
CA LEU A 6 -15.98 -15.90 -10.93
C LEU A 6 -15.83 -14.41 -11.29
N ARG A 7 -16.03 -14.05 -12.56
CA ARG A 7 -15.99 -12.65 -13.02
C ARG A 7 -17.15 -11.83 -12.45
N TRP A 8 -18.32 -12.46 -12.29
CA TRP A 8 -19.48 -11.84 -11.63
C TRP A 8 -19.25 -11.63 -10.13
N VAL A 9 -18.65 -12.60 -9.43
CA VAL A 9 -18.29 -12.47 -8.01
C VAL A 9 -17.26 -11.35 -7.78
N ILE A 10 -16.23 -11.25 -8.62
CA ILE A 10 -15.23 -10.16 -8.55
C ILE A 10 -15.90 -8.80 -8.76
N PHE A 11 -16.82 -8.70 -9.72
CA PHE A 11 -17.55 -7.46 -10.01
C PHE A 11 -18.46 -7.05 -8.84
N VAL A 12 -19.17 -8.00 -8.22
CA VAL A 12 -20.01 -7.76 -7.04
C VAL A 12 -19.17 -7.33 -5.84
N ILE A 13 -18.01 -7.95 -5.62
CA ILE A 13 -17.06 -7.55 -4.56
C ILE A 13 -16.54 -6.12 -4.76
N LEU A 14 -16.23 -5.74 -6.01
CA LEU A 14 -15.76 -4.39 -6.35
C LEU A 14 -16.85 -3.33 -6.14
N LEU A 15 -18.12 -3.69 -6.40
CA LEU A 15 -19.27 -2.80 -6.23
C LEU A 15 -19.73 -2.65 -4.78
N VAL A 16 -19.47 -3.65 -3.92
CA VAL A 16 -19.79 -3.60 -2.48
C VAL A 16 -18.70 -2.90 -1.66
N SER A 17 -17.48 -2.77 -2.18
CA SER A 17 -16.37 -2.08 -1.53
C SER A 17 -16.67 -0.63 -1.06
N PRO A 18 -17.37 0.24 -1.82
CA PRO A 18 -17.70 1.59 -1.33
C PRO A 18 -18.71 1.63 -0.18
N VAL A 19 -19.47 0.56 0.06
CA VAL A 19 -20.44 0.50 1.18
C VAL A 19 -19.71 0.35 2.52
N PHE A 20 -18.60 -0.39 2.57
CA PHE A 20 -17.74 -0.48 3.76
C PHE A 20 -16.89 0.79 3.99
N ALA A 21 -16.78 1.66 2.98
CA ALA A 21 -16.07 2.94 3.10
C ALA A 21 -16.91 4.04 3.78
N GLN A 22 -18.20 3.82 4.06
CA GLN A 22 -19.07 4.81 4.70
C GLN A 22 -18.86 4.98 6.22
N ALA A 23 -17.87 4.30 6.81
CA ALA A 23 -17.40 4.57 8.16
C ALA A 23 -16.41 5.77 8.21
N ALA A 24 -16.03 6.34 7.06
CA ALA A 24 -15.28 7.58 7.00
C ALA A 24 -16.26 8.78 7.02
N ASP A 25 -16.30 9.43 8.18
CA ASP A 25 -16.91 10.75 8.41
C ASP A 25 -16.60 11.71 7.24
N PRO A 26 -17.59 12.41 6.66
CA PRO A 26 -17.37 13.33 5.55
C PRO A 26 -16.45 14.47 5.98
N GLY A 27 -15.19 14.36 5.56
CA GLY A 27 -14.12 15.25 5.95
C GLY A 27 -14.38 16.71 5.59
N ILE A 28 -14.51 17.56 6.61
CA ILE A 28 -13.95 18.93 6.68
C ILE A 28 -13.79 19.41 8.14
N SER A 29 -13.49 18.52 9.09
CA SER A 29 -13.12 18.89 10.47
C SER A 29 -11.62 18.72 10.76
N ALA A 30 -10.82 18.36 9.76
CA ALA A 30 -9.38 18.10 9.90
C ALA A 30 -8.50 19.36 9.81
N LEU A 31 -9.08 20.54 9.50
CA LEU A 31 -8.37 21.82 9.38
C LEU A 31 -8.88 22.90 10.34
N SER A 32 -9.44 22.55 11.51
CA SER A 32 -9.74 23.53 12.55
C SER A 32 -8.53 23.73 13.46
N VAL A 33 -7.66 24.68 13.09
CA VAL A 33 -6.75 25.30 14.05
C VAL A 33 -7.62 26.15 14.99
N SER A 34 -8.04 25.57 16.11
CA SER A 34 -8.58 26.37 17.22
C SER A 34 -7.40 27.01 17.92
N THR A 35 -7.04 28.22 17.50
CA THR A 35 -6.01 29.05 18.16
C THR A 35 -6.51 29.41 19.55
N ASN A 36 -6.04 28.68 20.56
CA ASN A 36 -6.27 29.02 21.95
C ASN A 36 -5.43 30.29 22.29
N PRO A 37 -5.92 31.24 23.11
CA PRO A 37 -5.24 32.52 23.38
C PRO A 37 -3.87 32.40 24.09
N ASN A 38 -3.41 31.18 24.42
CA ASN A 38 -2.22 30.87 25.21
C ASN A 38 -1.15 30.08 24.43
N GLY A 39 -1.08 30.21 23.09
CA GLY A 39 0.04 29.71 22.28
C GLY A 39 0.23 28.18 22.24
N GLY A 40 -0.66 27.41 22.87
CA GLY A 40 -0.70 25.95 22.80
C GLY A 40 -1.57 25.50 21.64
N GLN A 41 -0.95 25.11 20.53
CA GLN A 41 -1.64 24.55 19.38
C GLN A 41 -2.08 23.11 19.71
N THR A 42 -3.33 22.94 20.15
CA THR A 42 -3.92 21.61 20.39
C THR A 42 -4.17 20.95 19.04
N TYR A 43 -3.18 20.24 18.51
CA TYR A 43 -3.39 19.32 17.40
C TYR A 43 -4.50 18.34 17.80
N THR A 44 -5.58 18.28 17.01
CA THR A 44 -6.63 17.30 17.25
C THR A 44 -6.02 15.90 17.18
N LEU A 45 -6.35 15.04 18.14
CA LEU A 45 -5.86 13.65 18.20
C LEU A 45 -6.04 12.93 16.86
N SER A 46 -7.09 13.29 16.10
CA SER A 46 -7.34 12.82 14.75
C SER A 46 -6.22 13.15 13.74
N LEU A 47 -5.65 14.36 13.77
CA LEU A 47 -4.53 14.74 12.87
C LEU A 47 -3.23 14.01 13.25
N GLN A 48 -2.99 13.83 14.55
CA GLN A 48 -1.85 13.04 15.04
C GLN A 48 -1.95 11.57 14.62
N ILE A 49 -3.15 10.98 14.72
CA ILE A 49 -3.42 9.61 14.28
C ILE A 49 -3.28 9.50 12.75
N LEU A 50 -3.74 10.49 11.98
CA LEU A 50 -3.56 10.53 10.52
C LEU A 50 -2.07 10.49 10.13
N PHE A 51 -1.24 11.32 10.77
CA PHE A 51 0.20 11.31 10.54
C PHE A 51 0.85 9.98 10.95
N LEU A 52 0.45 9.41 12.08
CA LEU A 52 0.96 8.13 12.55
C LEU A 52 0.65 7.00 11.55
N MET A 53 -0.58 6.94 11.03
CA MET A 53 -0.99 5.94 10.03
C MET A 53 -0.25 6.12 8.70
N THR A 54 -0.01 7.38 8.32
CA THR A 54 0.76 7.72 7.12
C THR A 54 2.21 7.23 7.25
N ILE A 55 2.85 7.49 8.40
CA ILE A 55 4.22 7.06 8.66
C ILE A 55 4.29 5.54 8.70
N ILE A 56 3.42 4.85 9.44
CA ILE A 56 3.42 3.38 9.53
C ILE A 56 3.25 2.72 8.15
N THR A 57 2.46 3.33 7.25
CA THR A 57 2.23 2.81 5.90
C THR A 57 3.42 3.05 4.96
N LEU A 58 4.06 4.21 5.05
CA LEU A 58 5.22 4.56 4.21
C LEU A 58 6.52 3.92 4.70
N LEU A 59 6.66 3.68 6.01
CA LEU A 59 7.86 3.12 6.64
C LEU A 59 8.32 1.78 6.02
N PRO A 60 7.46 0.76 5.83
CA PRO A 60 7.89 -0.49 5.20
C PRO A 60 8.30 -0.30 3.73
N ALA A 61 7.63 0.59 3.00
CA ALA A 61 8.00 0.90 1.61
C ALA A 61 9.36 1.62 1.53
N GLY A 62 9.61 2.57 2.43
CA GLY A 62 10.89 3.27 2.54
C GLY A 62 12.02 2.34 2.94
N LEU A 63 11.81 1.44 3.91
CA LEU A 63 12.78 0.42 4.29
C LEU A 63 13.10 -0.53 3.15
N MET A 64 12.10 -0.96 2.37
CA MET A 64 12.32 -1.77 1.17
C MET A 64 13.16 -1.03 0.11
N MET A 65 12.95 0.28 -0.08
CA MET A 65 13.74 1.08 -1.02
C MET A 65 15.19 1.32 -0.56
N LEU A 66 15.42 1.46 0.75
CA LEU A 66 16.75 1.68 1.32
C LEU A 66 17.57 0.40 1.46
N THR A 67 16.97 -0.78 1.24
CA THR A 67 17.62 -2.08 1.42
C THR A 67 18.03 -2.73 0.09
N ALA A 68 18.85 -3.78 0.18
CA ALA A 68 19.31 -4.55 -0.97
C ALA A 68 18.17 -5.24 -1.73
N PHE A 69 16.99 -5.39 -1.12
CA PHE A 69 15.78 -5.95 -1.71
C PHE A 69 15.51 -5.43 -3.13
N THR A 70 15.42 -4.10 -3.32
CA THR A 70 15.14 -3.50 -4.63
C THR A 70 16.22 -3.80 -5.67
N ARG A 71 17.50 -3.85 -5.26
CA ARG A 71 18.61 -4.20 -6.19
C ARG A 71 18.55 -5.66 -6.61
N ILE A 72 18.29 -6.59 -5.67
CA ILE A 72 18.19 -8.02 -5.95
C ILE A 72 17.04 -8.29 -6.92
N VAL A 73 15.86 -7.71 -6.71
CA VAL A 73 14.70 -7.87 -7.61
C VAL A 73 15.02 -7.39 -9.03
N ILE A 74 15.65 -6.21 -9.17
CA ILE A 74 15.97 -5.65 -10.49
C ILE A 74 17.00 -6.54 -11.22
N VAL A 75 18.06 -6.97 -10.55
CA VAL A 75 19.09 -7.83 -11.17
C VAL A 75 18.51 -9.15 -11.63
N LEU A 76 17.71 -9.81 -10.79
CA LEU A 76 17.08 -11.08 -11.16
C LEU A 76 16.01 -10.90 -12.26
N SER A 77 15.31 -9.77 -12.29
CA SER A 77 14.35 -9.43 -13.35
C SER A 77 15.04 -9.20 -14.71
N ILE A 78 16.18 -8.51 -14.72
CA ILE A 78 17.00 -8.32 -15.92
C ILE A 78 17.57 -9.67 -16.38
N LEU A 79 18.05 -10.50 -15.45
CA LEU A 79 18.54 -11.84 -15.77
C LEU A 79 17.46 -12.68 -16.46
N ARG A 80 16.20 -12.58 -16.00
CA ARG A 80 15.05 -13.25 -16.64
C ARG A 80 14.82 -12.79 -18.08
N GLN A 81 14.93 -11.48 -18.35
CA GLN A 81 14.76 -10.94 -19.69
C GLN A 81 15.91 -11.37 -20.61
N ALA A 82 17.13 -11.46 -20.07
CA ALA A 82 18.32 -11.87 -20.82
C ALA A 82 18.25 -13.33 -21.29
N ILE A 83 17.62 -14.22 -20.52
CA ILE A 83 17.46 -15.64 -20.87
C ILE A 83 16.26 -15.92 -21.79
N GLY A 84 15.53 -14.89 -22.25
CA GLY A 84 14.43 -15.03 -23.22
C GLY A 84 13.17 -15.74 -22.71
N LEU A 85 13.05 -15.96 -21.39
CA LEU A 85 11.90 -16.63 -20.80
C LEU A 85 10.78 -15.61 -20.50
N MET A 86 9.62 -15.77 -21.16
CA MET A 86 8.48 -14.85 -21.00
C MET A 86 7.60 -15.14 -19.78
N GLN A 87 7.66 -16.35 -19.21
CA GLN A 87 6.70 -16.81 -18.18
C GLN A 87 7.36 -17.40 -16.93
N ALA A 88 8.66 -17.75 -16.98
CA ALA A 88 9.39 -18.30 -15.85
C ALA A 88 10.60 -17.42 -15.52
N PRO A 89 10.89 -17.12 -14.24
CA PRO A 89 10.06 -17.29 -13.03
C PRO A 89 9.06 -16.12 -12.82
N SER A 90 7.90 -16.42 -12.23
CA SER A 90 6.82 -15.44 -11.97
C SER A 90 7.29 -14.33 -11.03
N SER A 91 6.68 -13.14 -11.14
CA SER A 91 7.02 -11.99 -10.28
C SER A 91 6.90 -12.31 -8.78
N GLN A 92 5.97 -13.21 -8.42
CA GLN A 92 5.75 -13.64 -7.05
C GLN A 92 6.89 -14.50 -6.49
N VAL A 93 7.49 -15.36 -7.32
CA VAL A 93 8.69 -16.15 -6.95
C VAL A 93 9.92 -15.25 -6.82
N LEU A 94 10.07 -14.29 -7.74
CA LEU A 94 11.14 -13.28 -7.70
C LEU A 94 11.12 -12.49 -6.38
N ILE A 95 9.94 -12.03 -5.97
CA ILE A 95 9.74 -11.31 -4.71
C ILE A 95 10.05 -12.22 -3.52
N GLY A 96 9.57 -13.47 -3.53
CA GLY A 96 9.85 -14.45 -2.47
C GLY A 96 11.35 -14.76 -2.31
N LEU A 97 12.07 -14.94 -3.42
CA LEU A 97 13.52 -15.16 -3.42
C LEU A 97 14.27 -13.93 -2.90
N SER A 98 13.86 -12.73 -3.29
CA SER A 98 14.50 -11.49 -2.82
C SER A 98 14.27 -11.20 -1.33
N LEU A 99 13.13 -11.61 -0.76
CA LEU A 99 12.87 -11.49 0.68
C LEU A 99 13.67 -12.50 1.51
N PHE A 100 13.96 -13.69 0.97
CA PHE A 100 14.78 -14.69 1.66
C PHE A 100 16.27 -14.36 1.63
N LEU A 101 16.72 -13.68 0.58
CA LEU A 101 18.12 -13.28 0.40
C LEU A 101 18.47 -11.95 1.06
N THR A 102 17.48 -11.18 1.53
CA THR A 102 17.69 -9.91 2.26
C THR A 102 17.57 -10.09 3.76
#